data_AF-A0A1V4SNT2-F1
#
_entry.id   AF-A0A1V4SNT2-F1
#
_cell.length_a   1.000
_cell.length_b   1.000
_cell.length_c   1.000
_cell.angle_alpha   90.00
_cell.angle_beta   90.00
_cell.angle_gamma   90.00
#
_symmetry.space_group_name_H-M   'P 1'
#
loop_
_entity.id
_entity.type
_entity.pdbx_description
1 polymer ?
#
loop_
_entity_poly.entity_id
_entity_poly.type
_entity_poly.pdbx_seq_one_letter_code
_entity_poly.pdbx_strand_id
1 'polypeptide(L)'
;MWKYVSNSLLYRFLIFIYELVGNAYKNSLVKKCADTLSRWNSHSFLHRTKQNFIMSPPKYSFSITYRFLAFMGKRLDRLMGYIHLLYTKAYRHSFLGKAYKGLLALGRKVFGKWSHIANFIILAAVFTASAFVLPKLAVVAMAAILAAVLILRNFERAAYLVGLYPILYFLAGKLDIGSLASTWDELLIVFCMGIWFYRWMVDRKDFNFAWTPVDFSLIIFFIVCIILFVITSFNQLGFDGLGFDGLRAVIEYMFFFFIVVKLLRSEQGAKNLIKLMISTGVIMSIHGIYQYIAKVDTPAYWTDKVESSSGPRVFSIVQSPNVLGCLLAMLIPLAVALMFTERHFIQKTLYAVASGLMGICILLTGSRSSWIAVGCALIIYSILSRKYYLIIGLAVVALLAYSLVSQVRDRIDYMLDPAYIASSFRGGRFARWPKALEMFFNNLLFGEGFGRFGGSVATINKVRGAFYVDNYYIKAAVEMGIFGLVTFLAALYNGTVWSLRASYKVEDKVSKGLIQSGFGAMVGILVTNVVLNNFDAPSVTTYFWTIAAVCIFLGYVKKGPNNVLTDKTGN
;
A
#
# COMPACT_ATOMS: atom_id res chain seq x y z
N MET A 1 -34.37 -10.58 18.52
CA MET A 1 -34.22 -9.93 17.20
C MET A 1 -33.89 -10.93 16.08
N TRP A 2 -32.86 -11.77 16.18
CA TRP A 2 -32.52 -12.79 15.17
C TRP A 2 -33.65 -13.82 14.87
N LYS A 3 -34.40 -14.24 15.90
CA LYS A 3 -35.55 -15.18 15.78
C LYS A 3 -36.71 -14.63 14.92
N TYR A 4 -36.86 -13.31 14.85
CA TYR A 4 -37.87 -12.64 14.03
C TYR A 4 -37.40 -12.44 12.58
N VAL A 5 -36.10 -12.14 12.39
CA VAL A 5 -35.50 -12.03 11.05
C VAL A 5 -35.45 -13.38 10.34
N SER A 6 -35.17 -14.49 11.05
CA SER A 6 -35.12 -15.83 10.45
C SER A 6 -36.49 -16.38 10.03
N ASN A 7 -37.59 -15.83 10.58
CA ASN A 7 -38.96 -16.21 10.23
C ASN A 7 -39.62 -15.25 9.22
N SER A 8 -38.90 -14.22 8.77
CA SER A 8 -39.39 -13.34 7.72
C SER A 8 -39.47 -14.07 6.37
N LEU A 9 -40.58 -13.85 5.66
CA LEU A 9 -40.82 -14.36 4.31
C LEU A 9 -39.72 -13.92 3.34
N LEU A 10 -39.25 -12.67 3.48
CA LEU A 10 -38.12 -12.13 2.70
C LEU A 10 -36.82 -12.89 2.96
N TYR A 11 -36.53 -13.23 4.23
CA TYR A 11 -35.32 -13.98 4.57
C TYR A 11 -35.36 -15.40 4.01
N ARG A 12 -36.51 -16.09 4.14
CA ARG A 12 -36.70 -17.43 3.55
C ARG A 12 -36.62 -17.41 2.02
N PHE A 13 -37.18 -16.39 1.38
CA PHE A 13 -37.08 -16.21 -0.07
C PHE A 13 -35.64 -15.95 -0.53
N LEU A 14 -34.89 -15.10 0.18
CA LEU A 14 -33.48 -14.84 -0.12
C LEU A 14 -32.59 -16.07 0.10
N ILE A 15 -32.85 -16.87 1.14
CA ILE A 15 -32.17 -18.15 1.34
C ILE A 15 -32.52 -19.13 0.23
N PHE A 16 -33.80 -19.23 -0.15
CA PHE A 16 -34.22 -20.10 -1.26
C PHE A 16 -33.53 -19.71 -2.57
N ILE A 17 -33.46 -18.41 -2.90
CA ILE A 17 -32.69 -17.94 -4.06
C ILE A 17 -31.21 -18.29 -3.92
N TYR A 18 -30.61 -18.06 -2.75
CA TYR A 18 -29.21 -18.39 -2.51
C TYR A 18 -28.92 -19.90 -2.68
N GLU A 19 -29.80 -20.77 -2.18
CA GLU A 19 -29.68 -22.21 -2.32
C GLU A 19 -29.94 -22.68 -3.75
N LEU A 20 -30.95 -22.12 -4.43
CA LEU A 20 -31.27 -22.41 -5.82
C LEU A 20 -30.10 -22.04 -6.73
N VAL A 21 -29.60 -20.79 -6.63
CA VAL A 21 -28.45 -20.29 -7.41
C VAL A 21 -27.18 -21.02 -7.00
N GLY A 22 -26.99 -21.29 -5.71
CA GLY A 22 -25.84 -22.04 -5.19
C GLY A 22 -25.78 -23.47 -5.69
N ASN A 23 -26.93 -24.17 -5.74
CA ASN A 23 -27.03 -25.53 -6.27
C ASN A 23 -26.93 -25.54 -7.80
N ALA A 24 -27.55 -24.58 -8.48
CA ALA A 24 -27.38 -24.40 -9.93
C ALA A 24 -25.90 -24.20 -10.28
N TYR A 25 -25.18 -23.33 -9.55
CA TYR A 25 -23.73 -23.17 -9.72
C TYR A 25 -22.96 -24.47 -9.40
N LYS A 26 -23.28 -25.15 -8.30
CA LYS A 26 -22.62 -26.41 -7.91
C LYS A 26 -22.74 -27.52 -8.96
N ASN A 27 -23.83 -27.53 -9.72
CA ASN A 27 -24.10 -28.52 -10.76
C ASN A 27 -23.84 -28.02 -12.18
N SER A 28 -23.52 -26.73 -12.34
CA SER A 28 -23.28 -26.10 -13.63
C SER A 28 -22.07 -26.68 -14.37
N LEU A 29 -22.14 -26.66 -15.71
CA LEU A 29 -20.99 -26.86 -16.59
C LEU A 29 -19.83 -25.92 -16.23
N VAL A 30 -20.18 -24.70 -15.84
CA VAL A 30 -19.24 -23.66 -15.41
C VAL A 30 -18.35 -24.14 -14.26
N LYS A 31 -18.92 -24.72 -13.20
CA LYS A 31 -18.12 -25.23 -12.08
C LYS A 31 -17.31 -26.46 -12.50
N LYS A 32 -17.87 -27.35 -13.33
CA LYS A 32 -17.12 -28.49 -13.88
C LYS A 32 -15.90 -28.01 -14.68
N CYS A 33 -16.06 -27.01 -15.55
CA CYS A 33 -14.96 -26.39 -16.29
C CYS A 33 -13.93 -25.77 -15.36
N ALA A 34 -14.36 -25.01 -14.33
CA ALA A 34 -13.48 -24.42 -13.34
C ALA A 34 -12.67 -25.46 -12.55
N ASP A 35 -13.31 -26.55 -12.12
CA ASP A 35 -12.67 -27.65 -11.38
C ASP A 35 -11.70 -28.43 -12.28
N THR A 36 -12.03 -28.61 -13.56
CA THR A 36 -11.13 -29.21 -14.56
C THR A 36 -9.92 -28.31 -14.81
N LEU A 37 -10.11 -27.00 -14.96
CA LEU A 37 -9.01 -26.03 -15.07
C LEU A 37 -8.12 -26.06 -13.83
N SER A 38 -8.72 -26.18 -12.64
CA SER A 38 -7.98 -26.32 -11.38
C SER A 38 -7.11 -27.56 -11.35
N ARG A 39 -7.65 -28.71 -11.80
CA ARG A 39 -6.93 -29.99 -11.86
C ARG A 39 -5.82 -29.98 -12.91
N TRP A 40 -6.06 -29.39 -14.07
CA TRP A 40 -5.04 -29.26 -15.12
C TRP A 40 -3.89 -28.37 -14.65
N ASN A 41 -4.22 -27.24 -14.02
CA ASN A 41 -3.22 -26.35 -13.44
C ASN A 41 -2.36 -27.05 -12.38
N SER A 42 -2.93 -27.89 -11.49
CA SER A 42 -2.15 -28.58 -10.46
C SER A 42 -1.15 -29.62 -11.01
N HIS A 43 -1.34 -30.10 -12.24
CA HIS A 43 -0.44 -31.06 -12.89
C HIS A 43 0.49 -30.41 -13.92
N SER A 44 0.35 -29.10 -14.16
CA SER A 44 1.13 -28.38 -15.18
C SER A 44 2.62 -28.26 -14.83
N PHE A 45 3.46 -28.14 -15.86
CA PHE A 45 4.88 -27.80 -15.72
C PHE A 45 5.08 -26.52 -14.88
N LEU A 46 4.25 -25.50 -15.14
CA LEU A 46 4.23 -24.25 -14.37
C LEU A 46 4.01 -24.50 -12.87
N HIS A 47 3.14 -25.44 -12.51
CA HIS A 47 2.90 -25.80 -11.12
C HIS A 47 4.12 -26.46 -10.47
N ARG A 48 4.78 -27.40 -11.14
CA ARG A 48 5.99 -28.06 -10.62
C ARG A 48 7.14 -27.05 -10.45
N THR A 49 7.39 -26.22 -11.45
CA THR A 49 8.42 -25.17 -11.39
C THR A 49 8.13 -24.17 -10.26
N LYS A 50 6.87 -23.80 -10.08
CA LYS A 50 6.41 -22.97 -8.97
C LYS A 50 6.64 -23.62 -7.61
N GLN A 51 6.31 -24.90 -7.44
CA GLN A 51 6.52 -25.63 -6.18
C GLN A 51 8.00 -25.72 -5.84
N ASN A 52 8.84 -26.09 -6.80
CA ASN A 52 10.29 -26.15 -6.63
C ASN A 52 10.87 -24.78 -6.21
N PHE A 53 10.39 -23.69 -6.82
CA PHE A 53 10.78 -22.34 -6.45
C PHE A 53 10.35 -21.94 -5.03
N ILE A 54 9.14 -22.32 -4.60
CA ILE A 54 8.62 -22.02 -3.26
C ILE A 54 9.41 -22.77 -2.18
N MET A 55 9.72 -24.04 -2.42
CA MET A 55 10.45 -24.90 -1.47
C MET A 55 11.94 -24.58 -1.41
N SER A 56 12.49 -23.96 -2.46
CA SER A 56 13.92 -23.61 -2.50
C SER A 56 14.26 -22.47 -1.53
N PRO A 57 15.34 -22.60 -0.74
CA PRO A 57 15.83 -21.52 0.10
C PRO A 57 16.19 -20.29 -0.76
N PRO A 58 16.00 -19.07 -0.25
CA PRO A 58 16.39 -17.86 -0.95
C PRO A 58 17.85 -17.91 -1.39
N LYS A 59 18.14 -17.73 -2.69
CA LYS A 59 19.54 -17.65 -3.15
C LYS A 59 20.32 -16.53 -2.45
N TYR A 60 19.68 -15.41 -2.10
CA TYR A 60 20.34 -14.30 -1.41
C TYR A 60 20.81 -14.64 0.01
N SER A 61 20.27 -15.69 0.68
CA SER A 61 20.75 -16.04 2.03
C SER A 61 22.20 -16.53 2.04
N PHE A 62 22.72 -16.88 0.86
CA PHE A 62 24.11 -17.25 0.64
C PHE A 62 24.99 -16.06 0.24
N SER A 63 24.43 -14.89 -0.03
CA SER A 63 25.18 -13.69 -0.42
C SER A 63 26.05 -13.17 0.73
N ILE A 64 27.26 -12.74 0.40
CA ILE A 64 28.20 -12.09 1.33
C ILE A 64 27.55 -10.87 1.98
N THR A 65 26.86 -10.05 1.19
CA THR A 65 26.22 -8.83 1.68
C THR A 65 25.09 -9.16 2.67
N TYR A 66 24.33 -10.24 2.45
CA TYR A 66 23.30 -10.68 3.40
C TYR A 66 23.94 -11.13 4.72
N ARG A 67 25.04 -11.89 4.65
CA ARG A 67 25.79 -12.32 5.85
C ARG A 67 26.37 -11.12 6.61
N PHE A 68 26.90 -10.13 5.90
CA PHE A 68 27.41 -8.89 6.49
C PHE A 68 26.30 -8.07 7.17
N LEU A 69 25.18 -7.82 6.51
CA LEU A 69 24.05 -7.10 7.11
C LEU A 69 23.45 -7.87 8.30
N ALA A 70 23.34 -9.20 8.21
CA ALA A 70 22.91 -10.04 9.32
C ALA A 70 23.88 -9.96 10.51
N PHE A 71 25.19 -9.93 10.26
CA PHE A 71 26.21 -9.72 11.28
C PHE A 71 26.09 -8.33 11.93
N MET A 72 25.97 -7.27 11.12
CA MET A 72 25.77 -5.89 11.60
C MET A 72 24.50 -5.76 12.45
N GLY A 73 23.39 -6.34 11.99
CA GLY A 73 22.12 -6.37 12.72
C GLY A 73 22.25 -7.02 14.11
N LYS A 74 22.98 -8.14 14.21
CA LYS A 74 23.28 -8.77 15.51
C LYS A 74 24.14 -7.89 16.42
N ARG A 75 25.11 -7.16 15.88
CA ARG A 75 25.97 -6.25 16.65
C ARG A 75 25.18 -5.05 17.17
N LEU A 76 24.38 -4.44 16.30
CA LEU A 76 23.49 -3.33 16.67
C LEU A 76 22.48 -3.77 17.73
N ASP A 77 21.89 -4.96 17.61
CA ASP A 77 20.95 -5.45 18.63
C ASP A 77 21.61 -5.66 20.00
N ARG A 78 22.85 -6.14 20.05
CA ARG A 78 23.62 -6.20 21.31
C ARG A 78 23.84 -4.81 21.91
N LEU A 79 24.23 -3.84 21.09
CA LEU A 79 24.42 -2.45 21.52
C LEU A 79 23.14 -1.86 22.12
N MET A 80 22.00 -2.09 21.46
CA MET A 80 20.69 -1.68 21.98
C MET A 80 20.30 -2.41 23.26
N GLY A 81 20.77 -3.64 23.47
CA GLY A 81 20.66 -4.35 24.73
C GLY A 81 21.35 -3.65 25.89
N TYR A 82 22.56 -3.15 25.68
CA TYR A 82 23.26 -2.36 26.70
C TYR A 82 22.54 -1.05 26.99
N ILE A 83 22.08 -0.33 25.94
CA ILE A 83 21.30 0.90 26.11
C ILE A 83 19.99 0.64 26.88
N HIS A 84 19.28 -0.45 26.59
CA HIS A 84 18.07 -0.84 27.31
C HIS A 84 18.32 -1.06 28.81
N LEU A 85 19.42 -1.73 29.16
CA LEU A 85 19.80 -1.96 30.57
C LEU A 85 20.09 -0.65 31.30
N LEU A 86 20.83 0.26 30.65
CA LEU A 86 21.11 1.59 31.18
C LEU A 86 19.83 2.42 31.34
N TYR A 87 18.98 2.43 30.31
CA TYR A 87 17.70 3.13 30.32
C TYR A 87 16.75 2.62 31.41
N THR A 88 16.57 1.29 31.53
CA THR A 88 15.68 0.72 32.54
C THR A 88 16.18 0.98 33.98
N LYS A 89 17.50 0.97 34.19
CA LYS A 89 18.11 1.36 35.47
C LYS A 89 17.86 2.85 35.75
N ALA A 90 18.19 3.74 34.82
CA ALA A 90 17.99 5.18 34.96
C ALA A 90 16.51 5.56 35.17
N TYR A 91 15.60 4.99 34.37
CA TYR A 91 14.16 5.26 34.46
C TYR A 91 13.57 4.83 35.81
N ARG A 92 13.98 3.66 36.34
CA ARG A 92 13.54 3.19 37.67
C ARG A 92 13.95 4.11 38.81
N HIS A 93 15.10 4.77 38.69
CA HIS A 93 15.63 5.65 39.73
C HIS A 93 15.28 7.13 39.52
N SER A 94 14.73 7.51 38.37
CA SER A 94 14.35 8.90 38.07
C SER A 94 13.12 9.38 38.85
N PHE A 95 13.05 10.69 39.09
CA PHE A 95 11.88 11.35 39.67
C PHE A 95 10.61 11.09 38.84
N LEU A 96 10.72 11.15 37.50
CA LEU A 96 9.63 10.86 36.57
C LEU A 96 9.09 9.42 36.71
N GLY A 97 9.98 8.43 36.84
CA GLY A 97 9.57 7.03 37.04
C GLY A 97 8.85 6.81 38.38
N LYS A 98 9.28 7.51 39.43
CA LYS A 98 8.62 7.50 40.75
C LYS A 98 7.27 8.22 40.71
N ALA A 99 7.20 9.39 40.08
CA ALA A 99 5.98 10.19 39.92
C ALA A 99 4.92 9.45 39.09
N TYR A 100 5.30 8.80 37.98
CA TYR A 100 4.39 8.02 37.15
C TYR A 100 3.80 6.81 37.89
N LYS A 101 4.62 6.08 38.68
CA LYS A 101 4.12 5.00 39.55
C LYS A 101 3.17 5.53 40.62
N GLY A 102 3.48 6.69 41.21
CA GLY A 102 2.61 7.38 42.15
C GLY A 102 1.25 7.72 41.54
N LEU A 103 1.22 8.34 40.36
CA LEU A 103 0.01 8.69 39.62
C LEU A 103 -0.83 7.46 39.22
N LEU A 104 -0.19 6.37 38.76
CA LEU A 104 -0.89 5.12 38.45
C LEU A 104 -1.47 4.43 39.70
N ALA A 105 -0.80 4.54 40.85
CA ALA A 105 -1.32 4.03 42.11
C ALA A 105 -2.51 4.87 42.59
N LEU A 106 -2.42 6.20 42.47
CA LEU A 106 -3.48 7.14 42.81
C LEU A 106 -4.71 6.95 41.91
N GLY A 107 -4.52 6.85 40.60
CA GLY A 107 -5.60 6.58 39.65
C GLY A 107 -6.29 5.23 39.90
N ARG A 108 -5.52 4.17 40.20
CA ARG A 108 -6.09 2.87 40.59
C ARG A 108 -6.85 2.94 41.93
N LYS A 109 -6.40 3.76 42.86
CA LYS A 109 -7.06 3.95 44.16
C LYS A 109 -8.38 4.71 44.02
N VAL A 110 -8.45 5.71 43.15
CA VAL A 110 -9.63 6.57 42.95
C VAL A 110 -10.67 5.93 42.02
N PHE A 111 -10.24 5.33 40.92
CA PHE A 111 -11.14 4.87 39.85
C PHE A 111 -11.16 3.34 39.67
N GLY A 112 -10.42 2.59 40.50
CA GLY A 112 -10.38 1.14 40.47
C GLY A 112 -10.07 0.58 39.07
N LYS A 113 -10.94 -0.32 38.60
CA LYS A 113 -10.86 -0.98 37.29
C LYS A 113 -11.08 -0.02 36.10
N TRP A 114 -11.68 1.15 36.35
CA TRP A 114 -12.02 2.17 35.34
C TRP A 114 -10.97 3.28 35.22
N SER A 115 -9.90 3.23 36.02
CA SER A 115 -8.83 4.23 36.05
C SER A 115 -8.22 4.57 34.69
N HIS A 116 -8.11 3.59 33.79
CA HIS A 116 -7.63 3.82 32.43
C HIS A 116 -8.62 4.56 31.52
N ILE A 117 -9.93 4.44 31.77
CA ILE A 117 -10.99 5.10 31.01
C ILE A 117 -11.23 6.50 31.57
N ALA A 118 -11.25 6.66 32.90
CA ALA A 118 -11.37 7.95 33.56
C ALA A 118 -10.23 8.91 33.17
N ASN A 119 -8.98 8.44 33.19
CA ASN A 119 -7.83 9.24 32.74
C ASN A 119 -7.93 9.64 31.26
N PHE A 120 -8.55 8.80 30.43
CA PHE A 120 -8.75 9.08 29.01
C PHE A 120 -9.83 10.14 28.78
N ILE A 121 -10.93 10.07 29.52
CA ILE A 121 -12.02 11.06 29.48
C ILE A 121 -11.54 12.40 30.02
N ILE A 122 -10.75 12.41 31.10
CA ILE A 122 -10.18 13.64 31.66
C ILE A 122 -9.20 14.28 30.68
N LEU A 123 -8.31 13.50 30.05
CA LEU A 123 -7.47 14.03 28.96
C LEU A 123 -8.35 14.54 27.81
N ALA A 124 -9.32 13.78 27.33
CA ALA A 124 -10.17 14.21 26.23
C ALA A 124 -10.93 15.51 26.56
N ALA A 125 -11.44 15.67 27.77
CA ALA A 125 -12.15 16.86 28.23
C ALA A 125 -11.22 18.08 28.36
N VAL A 126 -10.01 17.91 28.94
CA VAL A 126 -9.00 18.97 29.03
C VAL A 126 -8.57 19.42 27.63
N PHE A 127 -8.39 18.48 26.71
CA PHE A 127 -8.00 18.75 25.32
C PHE A 127 -9.12 19.38 24.49
N THR A 128 -10.38 19.03 24.77
CA THR A 128 -11.55 19.64 24.10
C THR A 128 -11.74 21.07 24.59
N ALA A 129 -11.60 21.31 25.89
CA ALA A 129 -11.70 22.65 26.48
C ALA A 129 -10.58 23.59 25.98
N SER A 130 -9.35 23.10 25.82
CA SER A 130 -8.24 23.92 25.30
C SER A 130 -8.32 24.18 23.79
N ALA A 131 -9.04 23.36 23.02
CA ALA A 131 -9.27 23.59 21.59
C ALA A 131 -10.20 24.79 21.30
N PHE A 132 -11.01 25.21 22.27
CA PHE A 132 -11.86 26.41 22.15
C PHE A 132 -11.12 27.73 22.45
N VAL A 133 -9.90 27.67 22.98
CA VAL A 133 -9.20 28.84 23.55
C VAL A 133 -7.92 29.23 22.81
N LEU A 134 -7.33 28.34 22.01
CA LEU A 134 -6.00 28.54 21.41
C LEU A 134 -6.03 28.68 19.86
N PRO A 135 -5.03 29.36 19.23
CA PRO A 135 -4.92 29.50 17.77
C PRO A 135 -4.87 28.14 17.05
N LYS A 136 -5.23 28.11 15.75
CA LYS A 136 -5.25 26.89 14.91
C LYS A 136 -3.99 26.02 15.02
N LEU A 137 -2.81 26.64 15.15
CA LEU A 137 -1.52 25.95 15.34
C LEU A 137 -1.42 25.16 16.65
N ALA A 138 -1.99 25.66 17.74
CA ALA A 138 -2.02 24.98 19.02
C ALA A 138 -2.97 23.78 19.02
N VAL A 139 -4.11 23.86 18.32
CA VAL A 139 -5.03 22.73 18.14
C VAL A 139 -4.34 21.60 17.37
N VAL A 140 -3.58 21.92 16.32
CA VAL A 140 -2.78 20.95 15.56
C VAL A 140 -1.67 20.34 16.42
N ALA A 141 -0.90 21.17 17.15
CA ALA A 141 0.17 20.69 18.04
C ALA A 141 -0.36 19.77 19.13
N MET A 142 -1.53 20.09 19.68
CA MET A 142 -2.13 19.34 20.79
C MET A 142 -2.81 18.05 20.31
N ALA A 143 -3.43 18.05 19.12
CA ALA A 143 -3.86 16.82 18.45
C ALA A 143 -2.68 15.91 18.12
N ALA A 144 -1.55 16.47 17.69
CA ALA A 144 -0.31 15.73 17.46
C ALA A 144 0.25 15.13 18.75
N ILE A 145 0.21 15.85 19.88
CA ILE A 145 0.59 15.32 21.20
C ILE A 145 -0.33 14.19 21.63
N LEU A 146 -1.65 14.34 21.49
CA LEU A 146 -2.61 13.28 21.86
C LEU A 146 -2.45 12.03 20.98
N ALA A 147 -2.23 12.22 19.67
CA ALA A 147 -1.89 11.15 18.75
C ALA A 147 -0.57 10.47 19.15
N ALA A 148 0.47 11.25 19.47
CA ALA A 148 1.74 10.73 19.95
C ALA A 148 1.59 9.91 21.23
N VAL A 149 0.82 10.38 22.22
CA VAL A 149 0.53 9.65 23.46
C VAL A 149 -0.25 8.35 23.18
N LEU A 150 -1.25 8.40 22.31
CA LEU A 150 -2.04 7.23 21.89
C LEU A 150 -1.21 6.19 21.15
N ILE A 151 -0.21 6.64 20.39
CA ILE A 151 0.72 5.82 19.61
C ILE A 151 1.81 5.24 20.51
N LEU A 152 2.36 6.02 21.44
CA LEU A 152 3.33 5.53 22.43
C LEU A 152 2.73 4.45 23.35
N ARG A 153 1.40 4.43 23.52
CA ARG A 153 0.69 3.36 24.25
C ARG A 153 0.64 2.04 23.48
N ASN A 154 0.59 2.08 22.15
CA ASN A 154 0.67 0.89 21.31
C ASN A 154 1.37 1.26 19.99
N PHE A 155 2.67 0.96 19.91
CA PHE A 155 3.53 1.31 18.78
C PHE A 155 2.99 0.82 17.43
N GLU A 156 2.18 -0.24 17.42
CA GLU A 156 1.53 -0.75 16.20
C GLU A 156 0.57 0.29 15.57
N ARG A 157 0.04 1.24 16.37
CA ARG A 157 -0.81 2.32 15.88
C ARG A 157 -0.06 3.34 15.02
N ALA A 158 1.26 3.45 15.14
CA ALA A 158 2.05 4.29 14.25
C ALA A 158 1.96 3.78 12.81
N ALA A 159 1.90 2.46 12.59
CA ALA A 159 1.71 1.88 11.26
C ALA A 159 0.35 2.26 10.65
N TYR A 160 -0.68 2.55 11.47
CA TYR A 160 -2.00 2.97 10.99
C TYR A 160 -1.99 4.37 10.36
N LEU A 161 -1.04 5.24 10.71
CA LEU A 161 -0.86 6.51 10.03
C LEU A 161 -0.54 6.32 8.54
N VAL A 162 0.21 5.27 8.20
CA VAL A 162 0.50 4.89 6.82
C VAL A 162 -0.78 4.46 6.08
N GLY A 163 -1.71 3.80 6.76
CA GLY A 163 -3.02 3.45 6.21
C GLY A 163 -3.89 4.67 5.89
N LEU A 164 -3.66 5.80 6.56
CA LEU A 164 -4.35 7.08 6.35
C LEU A 164 -3.57 8.02 5.41
N TYR A 165 -2.43 7.59 4.87
CA TYR A 165 -1.51 8.47 4.13
C TYR A 165 -2.18 9.32 3.04
N PRO A 166 -3.08 8.82 2.17
CA PRO A 166 -3.73 9.66 1.16
C PRO A 166 -4.57 10.81 1.73
N ILE A 167 -5.21 10.58 2.89
CA ILE A 167 -5.98 11.62 3.59
C ILE A 167 -5.03 12.62 4.24
N LEU A 168 -3.96 12.14 4.88
CA LEU A 168 -2.94 13.02 5.49
C LEU A 168 -2.26 13.89 4.43
N TYR A 169 -1.94 13.33 3.26
CA TYR A 169 -1.37 14.04 2.13
C TYR A 169 -2.30 15.16 1.65
N PHE A 170 -3.60 14.87 1.49
CA PHE A 170 -4.58 15.89 1.13
C PHE A 170 -4.71 17.00 2.18
N LEU A 171 -4.78 16.63 3.45
CA LEU A 171 -4.88 17.60 4.56
C LEU A 171 -3.65 18.49 4.63
N ALA A 172 -2.45 17.93 4.48
CA ALA A 172 -1.20 18.69 4.47
C ALA A 172 -1.19 19.75 3.35
N GLY A 173 -1.63 19.37 2.14
CA GLY A 173 -1.73 20.30 1.01
C GLY A 173 -2.81 21.38 1.16
N LYS A 174 -3.85 21.14 1.98
CA LYS A 174 -4.96 22.09 2.20
C LYS A 174 -4.74 23.05 3.36
N LEU A 175 -3.95 22.67 4.36
CA LEU A 175 -3.81 23.44 5.61
C LEU A 175 -2.86 24.65 5.50
N ASP A 176 -2.21 24.86 4.35
CA ASP A 176 -1.36 26.02 4.02
C ASP A 176 -0.44 26.46 5.18
N ILE A 177 0.21 25.50 5.85
CA ILE A 177 1.05 25.72 7.04
C ILE A 177 2.49 26.13 6.62
N GLY A 178 2.66 26.80 5.48
CA GLY A 178 3.97 27.18 4.94
C GLY A 178 4.88 25.98 4.67
N SER A 179 6.16 26.08 5.04
CA SER A 179 7.20 25.04 4.79
C SER A 179 6.95 23.70 5.50
N LEU A 180 6.05 23.65 6.49
CA LEU A 180 5.64 22.40 7.11
C LEU A 180 4.77 21.54 6.18
N ALA A 181 4.06 22.15 5.22
CA ALA A 181 3.24 21.42 4.26
C ALA A 181 4.08 20.67 3.21
N SER A 182 5.32 21.11 2.94
CA SER A 182 6.24 20.45 2.01
C SER A 182 7.16 19.41 2.65
N THR A 183 7.19 19.36 3.99
CA THR A 183 8.09 18.48 4.77
C THR A 183 7.35 17.50 5.70
N TRP A 184 6.02 17.46 5.61
CA TRP A 184 5.17 16.72 6.55
C TRP A 184 5.36 15.21 6.46
N ASP A 185 5.62 14.68 5.26
CA ASP A 185 5.83 13.26 5.01
C ASP A 185 7.18 12.80 5.53
N GLU A 186 8.24 13.61 5.44
CA GLU A 186 9.50 13.34 6.13
C GLU A 186 9.33 13.38 7.63
N LEU A 187 8.59 14.36 8.17
CA LEU A 187 8.29 14.42 9.60
C LEU A 187 7.53 13.17 10.06
N LEU A 188 6.58 12.67 9.25
CA LEU A 188 5.87 11.43 9.52
C LEU A 188 6.82 10.22 9.51
N ILE A 189 7.71 10.14 8.53
CA ILE A 189 8.72 9.07 8.42
C ILE A 189 9.65 9.10 9.63
N VAL A 190 10.22 10.26 9.96
CA VAL A 190 11.10 10.48 11.12
C VAL A 190 10.39 10.13 12.41
N PHE A 191 9.13 10.54 12.57
CA PHE A 191 8.30 10.20 13.73
C PHE A 191 8.11 8.67 13.84
N CYS A 192 7.75 8.01 12.75
CA CYS A 192 7.56 6.56 12.73
C CYS A 192 8.87 5.79 12.98
N MET A 193 9.99 6.25 12.40
CA MET A 193 11.33 5.70 12.66
C MET A 193 11.76 5.93 14.11
N GLY A 194 11.45 7.10 14.68
CA GLY A 194 11.71 7.43 16.08
C GLY A 194 10.92 6.53 17.03
N ILE A 195 9.66 6.24 16.72
CA ILE A 195 8.84 5.27 17.48
C ILE A 195 9.41 3.86 17.35
N TRP A 196 9.82 3.46 16.16
CA TRP A 196 10.46 2.18 15.95
C TRP A 196 11.77 2.05 16.74
N PHE A 197 12.62 3.08 16.71
CA PHE A 197 13.86 3.14 17.47
C PHE A 197 13.59 3.09 18.98
N TYR A 198 12.64 3.89 19.46
CA TYR A 198 12.18 3.87 20.84
C TYR A 198 11.68 2.48 21.26
N ARG A 199 10.88 1.80 20.43
CA ARG A 199 10.43 0.43 20.66
C ARG A 199 11.61 -0.53 20.77
N TRP A 200 12.59 -0.42 19.88
CA TRP A 200 13.79 -1.26 19.92
C TRP A 200 14.60 -1.04 21.20
N MET A 201 14.65 0.21 21.71
CA MET A 201 15.30 0.51 22.99
C MET A 201 14.51 0.00 24.20
N VAL A 202 13.18 0.13 24.20
CA VAL A 202 12.35 -0.01 25.41
C VAL A 202 11.67 -1.37 25.52
N ASP A 203 11.24 -1.95 24.41
CA ASP A 203 10.46 -3.19 24.37
C ASP A 203 11.22 -4.33 23.67
N ARG A 204 12.30 -4.78 24.34
CA ARG A 204 13.21 -5.83 23.85
C ARG A 204 12.68 -7.25 24.00
N LYS A 205 11.62 -7.48 24.78
CA LYS A 205 11.07 -8.84 25.03
C LYS A 205 10.45 -9.45 23.76
N ASP A 206 9.89 -8.61 22.92
CA ASP A 206 9.14 -9.01 21.72
C ASP A 206 9.82 -8.58 20.42
N PHE A 207 10.97 -7.91 20.50
CA PHE A 207 11.66 -7.34 19.35
C PHE A 207 12.99 -8.06 19.10
N ASN A 208 13.02 -8.87 18.05
CA ASN A 208 14.27 -9.34 17.45
C ASN A 208 14.49 -8.60 16.14
N PHE A 209 15.62 -7.92 16.00
CA PHE A 209 16.02 -7.30 14.73
C PHE A 209 16.24 -8.39 13.68
N ALA A 210 15.19 -8.65 12.88
CA ALA A 210 15.20 -9.66 11.83
C ALA A 210 15.14 -8.99 10.46
N TRP A 211 16.12 -9.29 9.62
CA TRP A 211 16.12 -8.89 8.22
C TRP A 211 15.04 -9.66 7.46
N THR A 212 14.27 -8.95 6.64
CA THR A 212 13.35 -9.59 5.70
C THR A 212 14.02 -9.85 4.35
N PRO A 213 13.47 -10.76 3.53
CA PRO A 213 13.96 -11.00 2.18
C PRO A 213 14.02 -9.75 1.28
N VAL A 214 13.13 -8.79 1.53
CA VAL A 214 12.95 -7.58 0.71
C VAL A 214 13.83 -6.43 1.21
N ASP A 215 14.13 -6.40 2.52
CA ASP A 215 15.01 -5.39 3.14
C ASP A 215 16.32 -5.24 2.34
N PHE A 216 16.88 -6.38 1.93
CA PHE A 216 18.15 -6.46 1.25
C PHE A 216 18.13 -5.79 -0.14
N SER A 217 17.13 -6.12 -0.96
CA SER A 217 17.02 -5.55 -2.30
C SER A 217 16.72 -4.05 -2.28
N LEU A 218 15.94 -3.60 -1.28
CA LEU A 218 15.65 -2.19 -1.09
C LEU A 218 16.90 -1.41 -0.64
N ILE A 219 17.69 -1.96 0.28
CA ILE A 219 18.94 -1.31 0.73
C ILE A 219 19.94 -1.20 -0.42
N ILE A 220 20.12 -2.26 -1.22
CA ILE A 220 20.98 -2.18 -2.40
C ILE A 220 20.49 -1.10 -3.35
N PHE A 221 19.19 -1.09 -3.64
CA PHE A 221 18.60 -0.08 -4.51
C PHE A 221 18.86 1.34 -3.98
N PHE A 222 18.64 1.59 -2.68
CA PHE A 222 18.91 2.90 -2.07
C PHE A 222 20.38 3.30 -2.16
N ILE A 223 21.30 2.37 -1.85
CA ILE A 223 22.75 2.63 -1.95
C ILE A 223 23.13 2.98 -3.39
N VAL A 224 22.62 2.23 -4.38
CA VAL A 224 22.88 2.53 -5.79
C VAL A 224 22.29 3.88 -6.19
N CYS A 225 21.06 4.21 -5.78
CA CYS A 225 20.49 5.53 -6.04
C CYS A 225 21.31 6.67 -5.43
N ILE A 226 21.78 6.52 -4.19
CA ILE A 226 22.63 7.52 -3.53
C ILE A 226 23.95 7.67 -4.27
N ILE A 227 24.61 6.57 -4.66
CA ILE A 227 25.86 6.60 -5.44
C ILE A 227 25.64 7.32 -6.78
N LEU A 228 24.56 6.98 -7.50
CA LEU A 228 24.22 7.61 -8.77
C LEU A 228 23.94 9.11 -8.61
N PHE A 229 23.18 9.49 -7.58
CA PHE A 229 22.93 10.90 -7.27
C PHE A 229 24.23 11.66 -7.00
N VAL A 230 25.15 11.07 -6.21
CA VAL A 230 26.45 11.67 -5.91
C VAL A 230 27.30 11.82 -7.18
N ILE A 231 27.37 10.79 -8.02
CA ILE A 231 28.11 10.83 -9.31
C ILE A 231 27.55 11.95 -10.20
N THR A 232 26.23 12.00 -10.38
CA THR A 232 25.61 13.03 -11.22
C THR A 232 25.79 14.43 -10.66
N SER A 233 25.74 14.59 -9.33
CA SER A 233 25.96 15.88 -8.67
C SER A 233 27.40 16.38 -8.86
N PHE A 234 28.39 15.49 -8.72
CA PHE A 234 29.81 15.86 -8.96
C PHE A 234 30.07 16.28 -10.40
N ASN A 235 29.46 15.60 -11.37
CA ASN A 235 29.60 15.92 -12.79
C ASN A 235 29.02 17.30 -13.15
N GLN A 236 28.21 17.89 -12.28
CA GLN A 236 27.52 19.17 -12.52
C GLN A 236 28.04 20.33 -11.66
N LEU A 237 29.22 20.18 -11.06
CA LEU A 237 29.94 21.24 -10.33
C LEU A 237 29.13 21.83 -9.15
N GLY A 238 28.40 21.02 -8.38
CA GLY A 238 27.73 21.49 -7.15
C GLY A 238 26.66 20.54 -6.58
N PHE A 239 26.06 20.94 -5.45
CA PHE A 239 24.90 20.23 -4.90
C PHE A 239 23.66 20.51 -5.76
N ASP A 240 23.15 19.47 -6.43
CA ASP A 240 21.97 19.56 -7.28
C ASP A 240 20.69 19.40 -6.44
N GLY A 241 20.08 20.52 -6.04
CA GLY A 241 18.81 20.52 -5.29
C GLY A 241 17.66 19.84 -6.05
N LEU A 242 17.62 19.97 -7.37
CA LEU A 242 16.63 19.29 -8.22
C LEU A 242 16.88 17.78 -8.25
N GLY A 243 18.15 17.38 -8.34
CA GLY A 243 18.57 15.98 -8.20
C GLY A 243 18.18 15.38 -6.86
N PHE A 244 18.27 16.16 -5.77
CA PHE A 244 17.88 15.72 -4.44
C PHE A 244 16.37 15.51 -4.32
N ASP A 245 15.56 16.44 -4.84
CA ASP A 245 14.09 16.29 -4.89
C ASP A 245 13.68 15.09 -5.74
N GLY A 246 14.38 14.85 -6.85
CA GLY A 246 14.20 13.67 -7.69
C GLY A 246 14.54 12.37 -6.96
N LEU A 247 15.68 12.33 -6.26
CA LEU A 247 16.10 11.18 -5.47
C LEU A 247 15.08 10.88 -4.38
N ARG A 248 14.68 11.93 -3.64
CA ARG A 248 13.64 11.88 -2.61
C ARG A 248 12.36 11.26 -3.15
N ALA A 249 11.84 11.76 -4.27
CA ALA A 249 10.61 11.25 -4.89
C ALA A 249 10.68 9.75 -5.24
N VAL A 250 11.88 9.20 -5.52
CA VAL A 250 12.08 7.79 -5.85
C VAL A 250 12.18 6.90 -4.60
N ILE A 251 12.96 7.31 -3.59
CA ILE A 251 13.30 6.43 -2.45
C ILE A 251 12.41 6.64 -1.22
N GLU A 252 11.90 7.85 -0.99
CA GLU A 252 11.26 8.25 0.27
C GLU A 252 10.08 7.34 0.61
N TYR A 253 9.17 7.17 -0.34
CA TYR A 253 7.94 6.40 -0.12
C TYR A 253 8.18 4.89 0.02
N MET A 254 9.37 4.40 -0.34
CA MET A 254 9.77 3.02 -0.08
C MET A 254 10.15 2.79 1.38
N PHE A 255 10.49 3.83 2.16
CA PHE A 255 10.76 3.69 3.60
C PHE A 255 9.53 3.19 4.38
N PHE A 256 8.32 3.46 3.88
CA PHE A 256 7.10 2.93 4.48
C PHE A 256 7.07 1.40 4.52
N PHE A 257 7.78 0.70 3.63
CA PHE A 257 7.98 -0.73 3.74
C PHE A 257 8.61 -1.12 5.09
N PHE A 258 9.77 -0.53 5.41
CA PHE A 258 10.50 -0.81 6.64
C PHE A 258 9.69 -0.37 7.87
N ILE A 259 9.09 0.81 7.81
CA ILE A 259 8.25 1.33 8.89
C ILE A 259 7.13 0.34 9.22
N VAL A 260 6.37 -0.11 8.24
CA VAL A 260 5.23 -1.00 8.47
C VAL A 260 5.69 -2.37 8.96
N VAL A 261 6.69 -2.99 8.31
CA VAL A 261 7.22 -4.30 8.74
C VAL A 261 7.70 -4.28 10.19
N LYS A 262 8.39 -3.21 10.62
CA LYS A 262 9.01 -3.15 11.95
C LYS A 262 8.08 -2.62 13.04
N LEU A 263 7.03 -1.87 12.68
CA LEU A 263 6.05 -1.36 13.64
C LEU A 263 4.92 -2.36 13.93
N LEU A 264 4.56 -3.21 12.98
CA LEU A 264 3.57 -4.27 13.22
C LEU A 264 4.05 -5.26 14.30
N ARG A 265 3.11 -5.82 15.05
CA ARG A 265 3.37 -6.80 16.14
C ARG A 265 2.49 -8.02 16.06
N SER A 266 1.26 -7.87 15.57
CA SER A 266 0.25 -8.94 15.55
C SER A 266 -0.38 -9.11 14.17
N GLU A 267 -0.89 -10.32 13.90
CA GLU A 267 -1.71 -10.54 12.70
C GLU A 267 -2.94 -9.64 12.68
N GLN A 268 -3.53 -9.40 13.85
CA GLN A 268 -4.70 -8.55 13.95
C GLN A 268 -4.38 -7.11 13.61
N GLY A 269 -3.21 -6.60 14.00
CA GLY A 269 -2.76 -5.26 13.61
C GLY A 269 -2.50 -5.15 12.11
N ALA A 270 -1.88 -6.15 11.51
CA ALA A 270 -1.72 -6.21 10.06
C ALA A 270 -3.08 -6.22 9.32
N LYS A 271 -4.05 -7.01 9.80
CA LYS A 271 -5.42 -7.03 9.29
C LYS A 271 -6.12 -5.68 9.48
N ASN A 272 -5.94 -5.03 10.63
CA ASN A 272 -6.54 -3.72 10.93
C ASN A 272 -5.96 -2.63 10.04
N LEU A 273 -4.66 -2.66 9.73
CA LEU A 273 -4.03 -1.74 8.79
C LEU A 273 -4.67 -1.85 7.41
N ILE A 274 -4.88 -3.08 6.89
CA ILE A 274 -5.58 -3.28 5.62
C ILE A 274 -7.04 -2.79 5.68
N LYS A 275 -7.77 -3.08 6.78
CA LYS A 275 -9.14 -2.57 6.97
C LYS A 275 -9.19 -1.05 6.97
N LEU A 276 -8.19 -0.39 7.56
CA LEU A 276 -8.07 1.06 7.57
C LEU A 276 -7.80 1.60 6.17
N MET A 277 -6.88 1.00 5.41
CA MET A 277 -6.65 1.35 4.00
C MET A 277 -7.91 1.21 3.14
N ILE A 278 -8.68 0.13 3.33
CA ILE A 278 -9.98 -0.06 2.65
C ILE A 278 -10.95 1.04 3.06
N SER A 279 -11.00 1.41 4.34
CA SER A 279 -11.85 2.49 4.83
C SER A 279 -11.49 3.83 4.19
N THR A 280 -10.19 4.14 4.06
CA THR A 280 -9.68 5.29 3.29
C THR A 280 -10.16 5.24 1.84
N GLY A 281 -10.08 4.07 1.19
CA GLY A 281 -10.61 3.85 -0.16
C GLY A 281 -12.12 4.12 -0.29
N VAL A 282 -12.91 3.69 0.70
CA VAL A 282 -14.36 3.95 0.75
C VAL A 282 -14.64 5.44 0.90
N ILE A 283 -13.94 6.14 1.79
CA ILE A 283 -14.09 7.59 1.96
C ILE A 283 -13.78 8.33 0.65
N MET A 284 -12.66 7.98 0.01
CA MET A 284 -12.30 8.55 -1.29
C MET A 284 -13.34 8.22 -2.36
N SER A 285 -13.94 7.04 -2.32
CA SER A 285 -14.97 6.61 -3.27
C SER A 285 -16.29 7.35 -3.09
N ILE A 286 -16.73 7.54 -1.85
CA ILE A 286 -17.93 8.35 -1.55
C ILE A 286 -17.73 9.78 -2.05
N HIS A 287 -16.58 10.38 -1.77
CA HIS A 287 -16.26 11.73 -2.24
C HIS A 287 -16.15 11.79 -3.78
N GLY A 288 -15.56 10.78 -4.44
CA GLY A 288 -15.51 10.70 -5.90
C GLY A 288 -16.89 10.54 -6.55
N ILE A 289 -17.75 9.69 -6.00
CA ILE A 289 -19.14 9.54 -6.47
C ILE A 289 -19.91 10.85 -6.27
N TYR A 290 -19.72 11.54 -5.14
CA TYR A 290 -20.28 12.87 -4.92
C TYR A 290 -19.82 13.87 -5.99
N GLN A 291 -18.52 13.90 -6.33
CA GLN A 291 -18.00 14.77 -7.41
C GLN A 291 -18.69 14.52 -8.74
N TYR A 292 -18.97 13.25 -9.07
CA TYR A 292 -19.69 12.89 -10.30
C TYR A 292 -21.12 13.42 -10.28
N ILE A 293 -21.85 13.20 -9.18
CA ILE A 293 -23.24 13.66 -9.01
C ILE A 293 -23.31 15.20 -9.05
N ALA A 294 -22.37 15.87 -8.40
CA ALA A 294 -22.24 17.32 -8.39
C ALA A 294 -21.72 17.90 -9.72
N LYS A 295 -21.40 17.05 -10.71
CA LYS A 295 -20.85 17.44 -12.03
C LYS A 295 -19.64 18.38 -11.92
N VAL A 296 -18.74 18.09 -10.99
CA VAL A 296 -17.51 18.86 -10.82
C VAL A 296 -16.64 18.70 -12.05
N ASP A 297 -16.25 19.82 -12.66
CA ASP A 297 -15.40 19.81 -13.85
C ASP A 297 -14.05 19.15 -13.55
N THR A 298 -13.61 18.30 -14.49
CA THR A 298 -12.28 17.72 -14.43
C THR A 298 -11.25 18.81 -14.75
N PRO A 299 -10.18 18.98 -13.95
CA PRO A 299 -9.19 20.01 -14.21
C PRO A 299 -8.59 19.88 -15.62
N ALA A 300 -8.48 21.01 -16.32
CA ALA A 300 -8.15 21.08 -17.76
C ALA A 300 -6.80 20.43 -18.14
N TYR A 301 -5.87 20.29 -17.20
CA TYR A 301 -4.57 19.66 -17.41
C TYR A 301 -4.61 18.11 -17.40
N TRP A 302 -5.72 17.50 -16.99
CA TRP A 302 -5.95 16.04 -17.06
C TRP A 302 -6.88 15.63 -18.21
N THR A 303 -7.44 16.61 -18.93
CA THR A 303 -8.31 16.40 -20.08
C THR A 303 -7.55 16.72 -21.35
N ASP A 304 -7.23 15.70 -22.15
CA ASP A 304 -6.89 15.94 -23.55
C ASP A 304 -8.10 16.62 -24.22
N LYS A 305 -7.86 17.56 -25.16
CA LYS A 305 -8.94 18.28 -25.86
C LYS A 305 -9.96 17.33 -26.53
N VAL A 306 -9.55 16.10 -26.83
CA VAL A 306 -10.38 15.02 -27.41
C VAL A 306 -11.12 14.19 -26.34
N GLU A 307 -10.64 14.14 -25.09
CA GLU A 307 -11.30 13.44 -23.97
C GLU A 307 -12.47 14.24 -23.35
N SER A 308 -12.65 15.50 -23.76
CA SER A 308 -13.75 16.38 -23.33
C SER A 308 -15.15 15.85 -23.69
N SER A 309 -15.24 14.90 -24.64
CA SER A 309 -16.49 14.28 -25.10
C SER A 309 -16.99 13.12 -24.23
N SER A 310 -16.17 12.58 -23.32
CA SER A 310 -16.49 11.36 -22.56
C SER A 310 -17.02 11.60 -21.12
N GLY A 311 -17.50 12.80 -20.81
CA GLY A 311 -18.06 13.16 -19.49
C GLY A 311 -17.03 13.39 -18.36
N PRO A 312 -17.45 13.92 -17.20
CA PRO A 312 -16.56 14.29 -16.10
C PRO A 312 -15.89 13.07 -15.47
N ARG A 313 -14.58 13.16 -15.22
CA ARG A 313 -13.76 12.15 -14.53
C ARG A 313 -13.61 12.50 -13.06
N VAL A 314 -13.78 11.51 -12.19
CA VAL A 314 -13.63 11.72 -10.74
C VAL A 314 -12.17 11.54 -10.30
N PHE A 315 -11.73 12.42 -9.40
CA PHE A 315 -10.35 12.43 -8.89
C PHE A 315 -10.28 12.45 -7.35
N SER A 316 -11.44 12.61 -6.69
CA SER A 316 -11.59 12.68 -5.24
C SER A 316 -10.59 13.65 -4.60
N ILE A 317 -10.10 13.35 -3.40
CA ILE A 317 -9.12 14.17 -2.68
C ILE A 317 -7.70 14.09 -3.27
N VAL A 318 -7.42 13.11 -4.14
CA VAL A 318 -6.07 12.85 -4.68
C VAL A 318 -5.77 13.58 -5.98
N GLN A 319 -6.69 14.43 -6.46
CA GLN A 319 -6.51 15.40 -7.55
C GLN A 319 -6.12 14.84 -8.94
N SER A 320 -5.95 13.53 -9.07
CA SER A 320 -5.71 12.84 -10.32
C SER A 320 -6.59 11.60 -10.43
N PRO A 321 -7.40 11.46 -11.51
CA PRO A 321 -8.23 10.27 -11.72
C PRO A 321 -7.41 8.99 -11.86
N ASN A 322 -6.20 9.06 -12.43
CA ASN A 322 -5.32 7.90 -12.60
C ASN A 322 -4.78 7.43 -11.24
N VAL A 323 -4.36 8.37 -10.39
CA VAL A 323 -3.88 8.08 -9.02
C VAL A 323 -5.00 7.46 -8.19
N LEU A 324 -6.21 8.05 -8.22
CA LEU A 324 -7.38 7.48 -7.56
C LEU A 324 -7.68 6.07 -8.05
N GLY A 325 -7.68 5.87 -9.37
CA GLY A 325 -7.91 4.57 -9.98
C GLY A 325 -6.90 3.53 -9.52
N CYS A 326 -5.61 3.86 -9.47
CA CYS A 326 -4.55 2.97 -8.99
C CYS A 326 -4.69 2.64 -7.49
N LEU A 327 -5.03 3.63 -6.66
CA LEU A 327 -5.31 3.38 -5.23
C LEU A 327 -6.47 2.42 -5.05
N LEU A 328 -7.60 2.65 -5.72
CA LEU A 328 -8.75 1.74 -5.66
C LEU A 328 -8.42 0.36 -6.25
N ALA A 329 -7.58 0.31 -7.29
CA ALA A 329 -7.17 -0.95 -7.89
C ALA A 329 -6.36 -1.84 -6.94
N MET A 330 -5.64 -1.25 -5.99
CA MET A 330 -4.97 -2.01 -4.93
C MET A 330 -5.94 -2.46 -3.83
N LEU A 331 -6.92 -1.63 -3.48
CA LEU A 331 -7.82 -1.87 -2.35
C LEU A 331 -8.98 -2.81 -2.66
N ILE A 332 -9.53 -2.77 -3.88
CA ILE A 332 -10.67 -3.61 -4.29
C ILE A 332 -10.36 -5.11 -4.10
N PRO A 333 -9.23 -5.66 -4.60
CA PRO A 333 -8.89 -7.07 -4.38
C PRO A 333 -8.78 -7.45 -2.90
N LEU A 334 -8.26 -6.56 -2.05
CA LEU A 334 -8.14 -6.78 -0.61
C LEU A 334 -9.51 -6.84 0.06
N ALA A 335 -10.42 -5.92 -0.29
CA ALA A 335 -11.80 -5.93 0.22
C ALA A 335 -12.58 -7.16 -0.27
N VAL A 336 -12.43 -7.54 -1.53
CA VAL A 336 -13.00 -8.78 -2.09
C VAL A 336 -12.47 -10.00 -1.34
N ALA A 337 -11.17 -10.05 -1.04
CA ALA A 337 -10.60 -11.15 -0.28
C ALA A 337 -11.23 -11.27 1.11
N LEU A 338 -11.35 -10.15 1.84
CA LEU A 338 -12.00 -10.11 3.15
C LEU A 338 -13.47 -10.55 3.08
N MET A 339 -14.22 -10.12 2.06
CA MET A 339 -15.60 -10.56 1.82
C MET A 339 -15.72 -12.09 1.73
N PHE A 340 -14.73 -12.78 1.14
CA PHE A 340 -14.76 -14.24 0.99
C PHE A 340 -14.07 -15.02 2.11
N THR A 341 -13.25 -14.38 2.94
CA THR A 341 -12.55 -15.05 4.04
C THR A 341 -13.22 -14.83 5.39
N GLU A 342 -13.99 -13.75 5.55
CA GLU A 342 -14.65 -13.40 6.80
C GLU A 342 -15.84 -14.31 7.10
N ARG A 343 -16.02 -14.65 8.39
CA ARG A 343 -17.08 -15.57 8.83
C ARG A 343 -18.38 -14.83 9.17
N HIS A 344 -18.27 -13.61 9.70
CA HIS A 344 -19.43 -12.85 10.15
C HIS A 344 -20.18 -12.22 8.98
N PHE A 345 -21.48 -12.51 8.87
CA PHE A 345 -22.33 -12.01 7.79
C PHE A 345 -22.30 -10.49 7.66
N ILE A 346 -22.39 -9.76 8.78
CA ILE A 346 -22.37 -8.28 8.78
C ILE A 346 -21.06 -7.78 8.17
N GLN A 347 -19.91 -8.31 8.61
CA GLN A 347 -18.61 -7.88 8.11
C GLN A 347 -18.43 -8.24 6.62
N LYS A 348 -18.91 -9.42 6.21
CA LYS A 348 -18.94 -9.82 4.81
C LYS A 348 -19.76 -8.85 3.95
N THR A 349 -20.95 -8.46 4.41
CA THR A 349 -21.78 -7.47 3.72
C THR A 349 -21.11 -6.09 3.66
N LEU A 350 -20.46 -5.66 4.75
CA LEU A 350 -19.70 -4.40 4.75
C LEU A 350 -18.58 -4.40 3.71
N TYR A 351 -17.82 -5.49 3.57
CA TYR A 351 -16.78 -5.59 2.54
C TYR A 351 -17.37 -5.68 1.13
N ALA A 352 -18.54 -6.31 0.96
CA ALA A 352 -19.24 -6.33 -0.32
C ALA A 352 -19.66 -4.91 -0.74
N VAL A 353 -20.25 -4.13 0.16
CA VAL A 353 -20.62 -2.73 -0.07
C VAL A 353 -19.38 -1.88 -0.33
N ALA A 354 -18.31 -2.06 0.45
CA ALA A 354 -17.05 -1.35 0.24
C ALA A 354 -16.44 -1.63 -1.15
N SER A 355 -16.37 -2.90 -1.56
CA SER A 355 -15.93 -3.29 -2.91
C SER A 355 -16.84 -2.72 -4.00
N GLY A 356 -18.16 -2.71 -3.79
CA GLY A 356 -19.12 -2.12 -4.72
C GLY A 356 -18.93 -0.61 -4.89
N LEU A 357 -18.82 0.14 -3.79
CA LEU A 357 -18.58 1.60 -3.82
C LEU A 357 -17.26 1.95 -4.49
N MET A 358 -16.18 1.24 -4.14
CA MET A 358 -14.88 1.41 -4.80
C MET A 358 -14.94 1.00 -6.28
N GLY A 359 -15.70 -0.04 -6.61
CA GLY A 359 -15.93 -0.51 -7.98
C GLY A 359 -16.70 0.50 -8.85
N ILE A 360 -17.70 1.17 -8.30
CA ILE A 360 -18.40 2.26 -8.99
C ILE A 360 -17.44 3.44 -9.18
N CYS A 361 -16.76 3.86 -8.12
CA CYS A 361 -15.84 5.00 -8.19
C CYS A 361 -14.71 4.76 -9.21
N ILE A 362 -14.11 3.57 -9.26
CA ILE A 362 -13.05 3.28 -10.22
C ILE A 362 -13.55 3.37 -11.67
N LEU A 363 -14.79 2.96 -11.96
CA LEU A 363 -15.39 3.16 -13.28
C LEU A 363 -15.55 4.67 -13.59
N LEU A 364 -16.02 5.46 -12.64
CA LEU A 364 -16.19 6.91 -12.80
C LEU A 364 -14.85 7.67 -12.94
N THR A 365 -13.70 7.07 -12.59
CA THR A 365 -12.40 7.71 -12.84
C THR A 365 -12.06 7.81 -14.34
N GLY A 366 -12.67 6.95 -15.17
CA GLY A 366 -12.30 6.79 -16.58
C GLY A 366 -10.88 6.27 -16.78
N SER A 367 -10.18 5.81 -15.73
CA SER A 367 -8.81 5.33 -15.81
C SER A 367 -8.76 3.88 -16.33
N ARG A 368 -8.64 3.75 -17.64
CA ARG A 368 -8.60 2.48 -18.39
C ARG A 368 -7.56 1.50 -17.84
N SER A 369 -6.35 1.98 -17.58
CA SER A 369 -5.27 1.17 -17.00
C SER A 369 -5.62 0.68 -15.59
N SER A 370 -6.35 1.48 -14.79
CA SER A 370 -6.80 1.06 -13.46
C SER A 370 -7.89 -0.03 -13.52
N TRP A 371 -8.76 -0.02 -14.53
CA TRP A 371 -9.73 -1.11 -14.76
C TRP A 371 -9.01 -2.42 -15.09
N ILE A 372 -8.00 -2.35 -15.97
CA ILE A 372 -7.15 -3.50 -16.31
C ILE A 372 -6.39 -3.99 -15.07
N ALA A 373 -5.89 -3.08 -14.23
CA ALA A 373 -5.21 -3.42 -12.98
C ALA A 373 -6.10 -4.21 -12.02
N VAL A 374 -7.34 -3.76 -11.80
CA VAL A 374 -8.32 -4.49 -10.97
C VAL A 374 -8.61 -5.86 -11.58
N GLY A 375 -8.85 -5.93 -12.89
CA GLY A 375 -9.13 -7.18 -13.56
C GLY A 375 -7.97 -8.17 -13.39
N CYS A 376 -6.75 -7.74 -13.68
CA CYS A 376 -5.52 -8.52 -13.49
C CYS A 376 -5.37 -8.99 -12.04
N ALA A 377 -5.54 -8.08 -11.07
CA ALA A 377 -5.40 -8.38 -9.65
C ALA A 377 -6.43 -9.40 -9.16
N LEU A 378 -7.69 -9.27 -9.58
CA LEU A 378 -8.77 -10.20 -9.23
C LEU A 378 -8.63 -11.55 -9.93
N ILE A 379 -8.15 -11.60 -11.17
CA ILE A 379 -7.82 -12.85 -11.87
C ILE A 379 -6.71 -13.59 -11.15
N ILE A 380 -5.63 -12.89 -10.78
CA ILE A 380 -4.52 -13.49 -10.02
C ILE A 380 -5.01 -14.00 -8.66
N TYR A 381 -5.78 -13.19 -7.92
CA TYR A 381 -6.37 -13.60 -6.66
C TYR A 381 -7.28 -14.83 -6.83
N SER A 382 -8.11 -14.85 -7.86
CA SER A 382 -9.01 -15.96 -8.19
C SER A 382 -8.24 -17.26 -8.42
N ILE A 383 -7.16 -17.20 -9.21
CA ILE A 383 -6.30 -18.35 -9.49
C ILE A 383 -5.59 -18.84 -8.21
N LEU A 384 -5.03 -17.93 -7.42
CA LEU A 384 -4.29 -18.28 -6.20
C LEU A 384 -5.19 -18.84 -5.08
N SER A 385 -6.40 -18.30 -4.96
CA SER A 385 -7.39 -18.72 -3.96
C SER A 385 -8.27 -19.88 -4.43
N ARG A 386 -8.11 -20.34 -5.69
CA ARG A 386 -8.94 -21.36 -6.37
C ARG A 386 -10.42 -20.99 -6.43
N LYS A 387 -10.73 -19.69 -6.50
CA LYS A 387 -12.09 -19.14 -6.54
C LYS A 387 -12.46 -18.69 -7.97
N TYR A 388 -12.36 -19.61 -8.93
CA TYR A 388 -12.51 -19.32 -10.36
C TYR A 388 -13.82 -18.62 -10.75
N TYR A 389 -14.89 -18.77 -9.96
CA TYR A 389 -16.15 -18.01 -10.14
C TYR A 389 -15.95 -16.49 -10.12
N LEU A 390 -14.88 -15.97 -9.51
CA LEU A 390 -14.56 -14.55 -9.55
C LEU A 390 -14.22 -14.05 -10.95
N ILE A 391 -13.67 -14.91 -11.81
CA ILE A 391 -13.37 -14.56 -13.20
C ILE A 391 -14.69 -14.33 -13.95
N ILE A 392 -15.69 -15.16 -13.65
CA ILE A 392 -17.02 -15.08 -14.26
C ILE A 392 -17.76 -13.88 -13.71
N GLY A 393 -17.73 -13.67 -12.40
CA GLY A 393 -18.27 -12.46 -11.78
C GLY A 393 -17.67 -11.19 -12.36
N LEU A 394 -16.35 -11.16 -12.56
CA LEU A 394 -15.65 -10.05 -13.22
C LEU A 394 -16.12 -9.86 -14.67
N ALA A 395 -16.26 -10.93 -15.44
CA ALA A 395 -16.75 -10.85 -16.82
C ALA A 395 -18.19 -10.33 -16.89
N VAL A 396 -19.07 -10.78 -15.99
CA VAL A 396 -20.45 -10.28 -15.87
C VAL A 396 -20.44 -8.80 -15.49
N VAL A 397 -19.65 -8.38 -14.50
CA VAL A 397 -19.54 -6.97 -14.11
C VAL A 397 -19.02 -6.11 -15.26
N ALA A 398 -18.03 -6.58 -16.02
CA ALA A 398 -17.51 -5.87 -17.19
C ALA A 398 -18.56 -5.74 -18.29
N LEU A 399 -19.32 -6.80 -18.58
CA LEU A 399 -20.40 -6.78 -19.56
C LEU A 399 -21.52 -5.83 -19.14
N LEU A 400 -21.92 -5.86 -17.87
CA LEU A 400 -22.93 -4.95 -17.32
C LEU A 400 -22.43 -3.50 -17.35
N ALA A 401 -21.16 -3.24 -17.03
CA ALA A 401 -20.58 -1.91 -17.10
C ALA A 401 -20.59 -1.37 -18.55
N TYR A 402 -20.19 -2.18 -19.53
CA TYR A 402 -20.25 -1.83 -20.95
C TYR A 402 -21.70 -1.61 -21.45
N SER A 403 -22.64 -2.42 -20.97
CA SER A 403 -24.03 -2.37 -21.42
C SER A 403 -24.83 -1.23 -20.78
N LEU A 404 -24.59 -0.93 -19.50
CA LEU A 404 -25.42 -0.02 -18.71
C LEU A 404 -24.80 1.36 -18.49
N VAL A 405 -23.48 1.52 -18.65
CA VAL A 405 -22.79 2.79 -18.41
C VAL A 405 -22.25 3.33 -19.74
N SER A 406 -22.96 4.30 -20.31
CA SER A 406 -22.59 4.93 -21.60
C SER A 406 -21.15 5.44 -21.60
N GLN A 407 -20.73 6.13 -20.54
CA GLN A 407 -19.36 6.63 -20.39
C GLN A 407 -18.30 5.51 -20.49
N VAL A 408 -18.59 4.31 -19.98
CA VAL A 408 -17.66 3.17 -20.07
C VAL A 408 -17.65 2.61 -21.49
N ARG A 409 -18.83 2.49 -22.11
CA ARG A 409 -18.98 2.08 -23.51
C ARG A 409 -18.22 3.01 -24.44
N ASP A 410 -18.48 4.31 -24.40
CA ASP A 410 -17.87 5.31 -25.26
C ASP A 410 -16.34 5.30 -25.12
N ARG A 411 -15.84 5.12 -23.88
CA ARG A 411 -14.41 4.99 -23.61
C ARG A 411 -13.79 3.72 -24.19
N ILE A 412 -14.50 2.59 -24.16
CA ILE A 412 -14.04 1.33 -24.74
C ILE A 412 -14.08 1.40 -26.26
N ASP A 413 -15.18 1.88 -26.84
CA ASP A 413 -15.34 2.00 -28.29
C ASP A 413 -14.30 2.95 -28.87
N TYR A 414 -14.04 4.08 -28.21
CA TYR A 414 -12.96 5.00 -28.56
C TYR A 414 -11.57 4.36 -28.52
N MET A 415 -11.31 3.41 -27.62
CA MET A 415 -10.02 2.68 -27.59
C MET A 415 -9.85 1.73 -28.77
N LEU A 416 -10.95 1.21 -29.30
CA LEU A 416 -10.95 0.27 -30.41
C LEU A 416 -10.95 0.97 -31.77
N ASP A 417 -11.21 2.28 -31.80
CA ASP A 417 -11.14 3.10 -33.01
C ASP A 417 -9.71 3.11 -33.60
N PRO A 418 -9.52 2.63 -34.84
CA PRO A 418 -8.23 2.68 -35.52
C PRO A 418 -7.61 4.08 -35.60
N ALA A 419 -8.43 5.13 -35.72
CA ALA A 419 -7.95 6.51 -35.76
C ALA A 419 -7.33 6.93 -34.41
N TYR A 420 -7.92 6.49 -33.29
CA TYR A 420 -7.37 6.71 -31.96
C TYR A 420 -6.07 5.93 -31.75
N ILE A 421 -6.02 4.68 -32.16
CA ILE A 421 -4.80 3.86 -32.06
C ILE A 421 -3.67 4.54 -32.83
N ALA A 422 -3.92 4.93 -34.08
CA ALA A 422 -2.93 5.59 -34.92
C ALA A 422 -2.48 6.96 -34.36
N SER A 423 -3.39 7.76 -33.80
CA SER A 423 -3.04 9.05 -33.17
C SER A 423 -2.25 8.85 -31.88
N SER A 424 -2.55 7.81 -31.10
CA SER A 424 -1.81 7.46 -29.88
C SER A 424 -0.34 7.12 -30.13
N PHE A 425 -0.02 6.51 -31.29
CA PHE A 425 1.35 6.24 -31.73
C PHE A 425 2.04 7.43 -32.38
N ARG A 426 1.29 8.33 -33.04
CA ARG A 426 1.87 9.51 -33.73
C ARG A 426 2.10 10.72 -32.81
N GLY A 427 1.21 10.96 -31.86
CA GLY A 427 1.27 12.15 -30.99
C GLY A 427 0.81 11.91 -29.55
N GLY A 428 0.31 10.71 -29.22
CA GLY A 428 -0.08 10.34 -27.86
C GLY A 428 1.08 9.82 -27.01
N ARG A 429 0.72 9.05 -25.97
CA ARG A 429 1.65 8.55 -24.95
C ARG A 429 2.81 7.73 -25.52
N PHE A 430 2.55 6.91 -26.53
CA PHE A 430 3.54 6.02 -27.13
C PHE A 430 4.52 6.76 -28.04
N ALA A 431 4.13 7.90 -28.61
CA ALA A 431 5.00 8.71 -29.48
C ALA A 431 6.25 9.24 -28.73
N ARG A 432 6.15 9.38 -27.41
CA ARG A 432 7.22 9.88 -26.53
C ARG A 432 8.23 8.81 -26.15
N TRP A 433 7.88 7.53 -26.29
CA TRP A 433 8.73 6.42 -25.83
C TRP A 433 10.01 6.25 -26.64
N PRO A 434 10.01 6.32 -27.98
CA PRO A 434 11.25 6.22 -28.76
C PRO A 434 12.27 7.28 -28.36
N LYS A 435 11.83 8.54 -28.17
CA LYS A 435 12.73 9.61 -27.75
C LYS A 435 13.27 9.40 -26.35
N ALA A 436 12.43 8.94 -25.42
CA ALA A 436 12.86 8.59 -24.07
C ALA A 436 13.88 7.44 -24.07
N LEU A 437 13.68 6.42 -24.91
CA LEU A 437 14.64 5.32 -25.07
C LEU A 437 15.96 5.78 -25.68
N GLU A 438 15.93 6.68 -26.67
CA GLU A 438 17.14 7.31 -27.21
C GLU A 438 17.94 8.03 -26.11
N MET A 439 17.28 8.81 -25.26
CA MET A 439 17.91 9.46 -24.10
C MET A 439 18.52 8.46 -23.11
N PHE A 440 17.83 7.33 -22.88
CA PHE A 440 18.38 6.24 -22.07
C PHE A 440 19.64 5.64 -22.68
N PHE A 441 19.65 5.36 -23.99
CA PHE A 441 20.83 4.79 -24.66
C PHE A 441 22.01 5.78 -24.70
N ASN A 442 21.75 7.07 -24.77
CA ASN A 442 22.78 8.10 -24.68
C ASN A 442 23.40 8.21 -23.28
N ASN A 443 22.68 7.82 -22.23
CA ASN A 443 23.13 7.89 -20.82
C ASN A 443 23.00 6.53 -20.11
N LEU A 444 23.43 5.46 -20.79
CA LEU A 444 23.14 4.09 -20.41
C LEU A 444 23.57 3.73 -18.98
N LEU A 445 24.76 4.16 -18.54
CA LEU A 445 25.36 3.71 -17.29
C LEU A 445 24.75 4.42 -16.08
N PHE A 446 24.84 5.75 -16.07
CA PHE A 446 24.53 6.58 -14.89
C PHE A 446 23.18 7.30 -14.97
N GLY A 447 22.55 7.33 -16.15
CA GLY A 447 21.34 8.12 -16.41
C GLY A 447 21.60 9.61 -16.52
N GLU A 448 20.55 10.35 -16.86
CA GLU A 448 20.51 11.82 -16.94
C GLU A 448 20.53 12.49 -15.56
N GLY A 449 20.24 11.73 -14.50
CA GLY A 449 20.10 12.21 -13.14
C GLY A 449 18.65 12.26 -12.67
N PHE A 450 18.48 12.14 -11.35
CA PHE A 450 17.17 12.15 -10.71
C PHE A 450 16.43 13.47 -10.92
N GLY A 451 15.11 13.41 -11.13
CA GLY A 451 14.27 14.59 -11.24
C GLY A 451 14.41 15.37 -12.55
N ARG A 452 15.28 14.92 -13.46
CA ARG A 452 15.60 15.63 -14.72
C ARG A 452 14.76 15.17 -15.90
N PHE A 453 14.00 14.07 -15.77
CA PHE A 453 13.25 13.52 -16.90
C PHE A 453 11.91 12.89 -16.50
N GLY A 454 10.91 12.99 -17.39
CA GLY A 454 9.75 12.09 -17.45
C GLY A 454 8.70 12.20 -16.33
N GLY A 455 9.05 12.75 -15.17
CA GLY A 455 8.20 12.81 -13.97
C GLY A 455 7.76 14.20 -13.55
N SER A 456 7.05 14.23 -12.42
CA SER A 456 6.44 15.41 -11.81
C SER A 456 7.50 16.41 -11.36
N VAL A 457 8.63 15.93 -10.80
CA VAL A 457 9.76 16.80 -10.41
C VAL A 457 10.28 17.59 -11.63
N ALA A 458 10.56 16.91 -12.74
CA ALA A 458 11.04 17.55 -13.96
C ALA A 458 10.01 18.53 -14.56
N THR A 459 8.73 18.17 -14.48
CA THR A 459 7.61 18.96 -15.04
C THR A 459 7.36 20.22 -14.22
N ILE A 460 7.30 20.10 -12.89
CA ILE A 460 7.09 21.21 -11.95
C ILE A 460 8.25 22.22 -12.07
N ASN A 461 9.48 21.72 -12.15
CA ASN A 461 10.68 22.55 -12.27
C ASN A 461 10.99 22.99 -13.71
N LYS A 462 10.13 22.67 -14.69
CA LYS A 462 10.26 23.07 -16.11
C LYS A 462 11.66 22.78 -16.68
N VAL A 463 12.20 21.59 -16.39
CA VAL A 463 13.53 21.19 -16.86
C VAL A 463 13.58 21.26 -18.38
N ARG A 464 14.57 21.98 -18.91
CA ARG A 464 14.70 22.23 -20.36
C ARG A 464 14.86 20.91 -21.11
N GLY A 465 14.00 20.70 -22.10
CA GLY A 465 14.02 19.47 -22.92
C GLY A 465 13.35 18.26 -22.27
N ALA A 466 12.93 18.35 -21.00
CA ALA A 466 12.16 17.29 -20.35
C ALA A 466 10.70 17.32 -20.80
N PHE A 467 10.13 16.14 -21.04
CA PHE A 467 8.71 15.95 -21.30
C PHE A 467 8.17 14.82 -20.44
N TYR A 468 6.88 14.87 -20.11
CA TYR A 468 6.24 13.83 -19.29
C TYR A 468 6.12 12.52 -20.06
N VAL A 469 6.51 11.41 -19.43
CA VAL A 469 6.46 10.06 -20.03
C VAL A 469 5.55 9.15 -19.22
N ASP A 470 4.48 8.66 -19.85
CA ASP A 470 3.54 7.70 -19.28
C ASP A 470 4.11 6.27 -19.31
N ASN A 471 5.27 6.07 -18.69
CA ASN A 471 5.90 4.77 -18.45
C ASN A 471 6.96 4.95 -17.35
N TYR A 472 6.68 4.45 -16.14
CA TYR A 472 7.58 4.61 -15.00
C TYR A 472 8.92 3.91 -15.25
N TYR A 473 8.94 2.77 -15.95
CA TYR A 473 10.16 1.99 -16.18
C TYR A 473 11.12 2.73 -17.11
N ILE A 474 10.62 3.32 -18.20
CA ILE A 474 11.44 4.12 -19.12
C ILE A 474 11.90 5.40 -18.40
N LYS A 475 11.00 6.08 -17.68
CA LYS A 475 11.35 7.26 -16.87
C LYS A 475 12.50 6.95 -15.92
N ALA A 476 12.38 5.86 -15.17
CA ALA A 476 13.40 5.44 -14.24
C ALA A 476 14.69 5.01 -14.96
N ALA A 477 14.61 4.30 -16.09
CA ALA A 477 15.79 3.97 -16.90
C ALA A 477 16.57 5.22 -17.33
N VAL A 478 15.88 6.27 -17.81
CA VAL A 478 16.52 7.53 -18.22
C VAL A 478 17.14 8.25 -17.02
N GLU A 479 16.46 8.34 -15.89
CA GLU A 479 16.96 9.09 -14.72
C GLU A 479 18.14 8.41 -14.01
N MET A 480 18.12 7.07 -13.86
CA MET A 480 19.12 6.34 -13.04
C MET A 480 19.96 5.32 -13.82
N GLY A 481 19.85 5.27 -15.15
CA GLY A 481 20.62 4.38 -16.00
C GLY A 481 20.34 2.89 -15.73
N ILE A 482 21.19 2.02 -16.28
CA ILE A 482 21.03 0.57 -16.21
C ILE A 482 21.24 0.03 -14.79
N PHE A 483 22.17 0.59 -14.01
CA PHE A 483 22.43 0.13 -12.65
C PHE A 483 21.25 0.43 -11.72
N GLY A 484 20.68 1.64 -11.82
CA GLY A 484 19.47 2.00 -11.11
C GLY A 484 18.29 1.15 -11.57
N LEU A 485 18.09 1.00 -12.88
CA LEU A 485 17.00 0.18 -13.43
C LEU A 485 17.05 -1.27 -12.96
N VAL A 486 18.21 -1.93 -13.04
CA VAL A 486 18.36 -3.33 -12.64
C VAL A 486 18.09 -3.51 -11.14
N THR A 487 18.63 -2.64 -10.30
CA THR A 487 18.41 -2.74 -8.85
C THR A 487 16.98 -2.39 -8.44
N PHE A 488 16.35 -1.44 -9.13
CA PHE A 488 14.92 -1.11 -8.98
C PHE A 488 14.04 -2.31 -9.36
N LEU A 489 14.24 -2.90 -10.53
CA LEU A 489 13.51 -4.08 -10.97
C LEU A 489 13.72 -5.26 -10.02
N ALA A 490 14.93 -5.43 -9.48
CA ALA A 490 15.21 -6.43 -8.46
C ALA A 490 14.46 -6.16 -7.15
N ALA A 491 14.33 -4.90 -6.72
CA ALA A 491 13.54 -4.51 -5.55
C ALA A 491 12.05 -4.78 -5.76
N LEU A 492 11.49 -4.41 -6.92
CA LEU A 492 10.09 -4.69 -7.27
C LEU A 492 9.82 -6.20 -7.35
N TYR A 493 10.72 -6.93 -8.01
CA TYR A 493 10.65 -8.39 -8.11
C TYR A 493 10.64 -9.03 -6.73
N ASN A 494 11.58 -8.67 -5.85
CA ASN A 494 11.65 -9.24 -4.51
C ASN A 494 10.45 -8.82 -3.65
N GLY A 495 10.04 -7.55 -3.65
CA GLY A 495 8.85 -7.07 -2.94
C GLY A 495 7.59 -7.86 -3.30
N THR A 496 7.45 -8.21 -4.58
CA THR A 496 6.28 -8.91 -5.10
C THR A 496 6.37 -10.43 -4.93
N VAL A 497 7.50 -11.05 -5.29
CA VAL A 497 7.68 -12.50 -5.28
C VAL A 497 7.78 -13.06 -3.86
N TRP A 498 8.41 -12.35 -2.93
CA TRP A 498 8.42 -12.77 -1.53
C TRP A 498 7.03 -12.68 -0.89
N SER A 499 6.22 -11.73 -1.33
CA SER A 499 4.81 -11.66 -0.94
C SER A 499 4.02 -12.87 -1.46
N LEU A 500 4.27 -13.33 -2.70
CA LEU A 500 3.67 -14.59 -3.18
C LEU A 500 4.10 -15.79 -2.31
N ARG A 501 5.39 -15.90 -2.00
CA ARG A 501 5.92 -16.98 -1.17
C ARG A 501 5.34 -16.96 0.25
N ALA A 502 5.08 -15.77 0.82
CA ALA A 502 4.42 -15.61 2.11
C ALA A 502 3.06 -16.32 2.17
N SER A 503 2.31 -16.37 1.05
CA SER A 503 0.99 -17.02 1.01
C SER A 503 1.01 -18.52 1.28
N TYR A 504 2.17 -19.17 1.11
CA TYR A 504 2.36 -20.60 1.36
C TYR A 504 2.82 -20.90 2.79
N LYS A 505 3.21 -19.87 3.56
CA LYS A 505 3.65 -20.01 4.96
C LYS A 505 2.54 -19.77 5.98
N VAL A 506 1.39 -19.28 5.51
CA VAL A 506 0.28 -18.85 6.37
C VAL A 506 -0.88 -19.82 6.24
N GLU A 507 -1.34 -20.34 7.38
CA GLU A 507 -2.47 -21.26 7.47
C GLU A 507 -3.81 -20.52 7.65
N ASP A 508 -3.81 -19.38 8.37
CA ASP A 508 -5.01 -18.58 8.59
C ASP A 508 -5.62 -18.12 7.25
N LYS A 509 -6.90 -18.44 7.04
CA LYS A 509 -7.61 -18.18 5.78
C LYS A 509 -7.67 -16.68 5.46
N VAL A 510 -7.85 -15.82 6.46
CA VAL A 510 -7.94 -14.37 6.27
C VAL A 510 -6.59 -13.82 5.86
N SER A 511 -5.54 -14.07 6.65
CA SER A 511 -4.17 -13.65 6.35
C SER A 511 -3.69 -14.18 5.00
N LYS A 512 -3.97 -15.44 4.67
CA LYS A 512 -3.66 -16.04 3.37
C LYS A 512 -4.40 -15.34 2.22
N GLY A 513 -5.69 -15.05 2.39
CA GLY A 513 -6.48 -14.33 1.41
C GLY A 513 -5.97 -12.91 1.16
N LEU A 514 -5.56 -12.20 2.22
CA LEU A 514 -4.95 -10.88 2.14
C LEU A 514 -3.62 -10.91 1.40
N ILE A 515 -2.76 -11.90 1.66
CA ILE A 515 -1.48 -12.01 0.94
C ILE A 515 -1.71 -12.30 -0.56
N GLN A 516 -2.62 -13.22 -0.87
CA GLN A 516 -2.91 -13.59 -2.26
C GLN A 516 -3.52 -12.43 -3.06
N SER A 517 -4.44 -11.67 -2.46
CA SER A 517 -5.03 -10.49 -3.09
C SER A 517 -4.07 -9.31 -3.13
N GLY A 518 -3.25 -9.11 -2.10
CA GLY A 518 -2.18 -8.12 -2.07
C GLY A 518 -1.14 -8.37 -3.16
N PHE A 519 -0.74 -9.63 -3.38
CA PHE A 519 0.11 -10.00 -4.51
C PHE A 519 -0.54 -9.66 -5.86
N GLY A 520 -1.82 -10.01 -6.05
CA GLY A 520 -2.56 -9.65 -7.26
C GLY A 520 -2.61 -8.13 -7.47
N ALA A 521 -2.90 -7.36 -6.42
CA ALA A 521 -2.92 -5.90 -6.44
C ALA A 521 -1.56 -5.31 -6.85
N MET A 522 -0.46 -5.79 -6.26
CA MET A 522 0.89 -5.34 -6.63
C MET A 522 1.20 -5.63 -8.09
N VAL A 523 0.89 -6.84 -8.60
CA VAL A 523 1.09 -7.18 -10.01
C VAL A 523 0.27 -6.28 -10.93
N GLY A 524 -0.99 -6.01 -10.57
CA GLY A 524 -1.84 -5.06 -11.31
C GLY A 524 -1.20 -3.68 -11.44
N ILE A 525 -0.63 -3.14 -10.35
CA ILE A 525 0.07 -1.86 -10.38
C ILE A 525 1.35 -1.90 -11.20
N LEU A 526 2.15 -2.97 -11.11
CA LEU A 526 3.33 -3.13 -11.96
C LEU A 526 2.96 -3.13 -13.46
N VAL A 527 1.88 -3.80 -13.84
CA VAL A 527 1.38 -3.77 -15.23
C VAL A 527 0.98 -2.34 -15.64
N THR A 528 0.31 -1.58 -14.76
CA THR A 528 -0.05 -0.20 -15.10
C THR A 528 1.14 0.74 -15.24
N ASN A 529 2.26 0.49 -14.55
CA ASN A 529 3.46 1.32 -14.65
C ASN A 529 4.11 1.27 -16.05
N VAL A 530 3.72 0.31 -16.91
CA VAL A 530 4.12 0.29 -18.33
C VAL A 530 3.48 1.43 -19.12
N VAL A 531 2.29 1.88 -18.72
CA VAL A 531 1.48 2.87 -19.48
C VAL A 531 1.10 4.11 -18.66
N LEU A 532 1.67 4.23 -17.46
CA LEU A 532 1.50 5.32 -16.53
C LEU A 532 2.77 5.51 -15.69
N ASN A 533 2.97 6.73 -15.21
CA ASN A 533 4.05 7.07 -14.29
C ASN A 533 3.55 6.99 -12.82
N ASN A 534 3.00 5.83 -12.40
CA ASN A 534 2.21 5.75 -11.17
C ASN A 534 3.03 5.85 -9.88
N PHE A 535 4.26 5.35 -9.87
CA PHE A 535 5.10 5.43 -8.68
C PHE A 535 5.64 6.84 -8.40
N ASP A 536 5.40 7.77 -9.30
CA ASP A 536 5.64 9.20 -9.09
C ASP A 536 4.58 9.83 -8.18
N ALA A 537 3.45 9.13 -7.96
CA ALA A 537 2.42 9.54 -7.01
C ALA A 537 2.72 8.97 -5.61
N PRO A 538 2.97 9.83 -4.60
CA PRO A 538 3.37 9.42 -3.25
C PRO A 538 2.46 8.37 -2.61
N SER A 539 1.16 8.57 -2.74
CA SER A 539 0.13 7.70 -2.16
C SER A 539 0.14 6.30 -2.78
N VAL A 540 0.39 6.18 -4.08
CA VAL A 540 0.42 4.88 -4.79
C VAL A 540 1.63 4.07 -4.36
N THR A 541 2.81 4.70 -4.34
CA THR A 541 4.06 4.06 -3.91
C THR A 541 3.99 3.63 -2.45
N THR A 542 3.44 4.49 -1.58
CA THR A 542 3.24 4.19 -0.16
C THR A 542 2.34 2.97 0.04
N TYR A 543 1.20 2.91 -0.66
CA TYR A 543 0.28 1.76 -0.54
C TYR A 543 0.86 0.48 -1.14
N PHE A 544 1.57 0.56 -2.27
CA PHE A 544 2.24 -0.58 -2.86
C PHE A 544 3.23 -1.22 -1.87
N TRP A 545 4.11 -0.42 -1.28
CA TRP A 545 5.11 -0.89 -0.32
C TRP A 545 4.50 -1.28 1.04
N THR A 546 3.39 -0.67 1.43
CA THR A 546 2.62 -1.07 2.63
C THR A 546 1.99 -2.46 2.44
N ILE A 547 1.43 -2.74 1.27
CA ILE A 547 0.87 -4.07 0.94
C ILE A 547 1.99 -5.11 0.93
N ALA A 548 3.13 -4.81 0.30
CA ALA A 548 4.31 -5.68 0.36
C ALA A 548 4.74 -5.94 1.83
N ALA A 549 4.84 -4.89 2.64
CA ALA A 549 5.20 -4.98 4.05
C ALA A 549 4.25 -5.87 4.85
N VAL A 550 2.93 -5.70 4.69
CA VAL A 550 1.92 -6.54 5.34
C VAL A 550 2.08 -8.00 4.92
N CYS A 551 2.29 -8.27 3.62
CA CYS A 551 2.48 -9.63 3.12
C CYS A 551 3.71 -10.30 3.74
N ILE A 552 4.84 -9.59 3.77
CA ILE A 552 6.09 -10.06 4.38
C ILE A 552 5.93 -10.26 5.89
N PHE A 553 5.31 -9.31 6.58
CA PHE A 553 5.05 -9.40 8.00
C PHE A 553 4.23 -10.65 8.35
N LEU A 554 3.12 -10.88 7.64
CA LEU A 554 2.24 -12.01 7.90
C LEU A 554 2.91 -13.36 7.67
N GLY A 555 3.81 -13.48 6.68
CA GLY A 555 4.42 -14.76 6.30
C GLY A 555 5.83 -15.04 6.84
N TYR A 556 6.61 -14.02 7.22
CA TYR A 556 8.03 -14.17 7.56
C TYR A 556 8.44 -13.60 8.91
N VAL A 557 7.70 -12.62 9.46
CA VAL A 557 8.07 -11.99 10.73
C VAL A 557 7.49 -12.78 11.90
N LYS A 558 8.34 -13.12 12.88
CA LYS A 558 7.93 -13.81 14.12
C LYS A 558 7.02 -12.90 14.95
N LYS A 559 5.89 -13.44 15.42
CA LYS A 559 4.81 -12.68 16.07
C LYS A 559 4.82 -12.92 17.59
N GLY A 560 5.49 -12.07 18.36
CA GLY A 560 5.35 -12.01 19.83
C GLY A 560 5.68 -13.31 20.61
N PRO A 561 5.59 -13.32 21.95
CA PRO A 561 6.20 -14.31 22.80
C PRO A 561 5.27 -15.50 22.98
N ASN A 562 5.21 -16.37 21.98
CA ASN A 562 4.92 -17.80 22.16
C ASN A 562 5.63 -18.54 21.04
N ASN A 563 6.79 -19.09 21.41
CA ASN A 563 7.71 -19.77 20.53
C ASN A 563 7.13 -21.10 20.07
N VAL A 564 6.68 -21.17 18.82
CA VAL A 564 6.72 -22.44 18.09
C VAL A 564 7.74 -22.23 16.99
N LEU A 565 8.85 -22.97 17.09
CA LEU A 565 9.97 -23.19 16.15
C LEU A 565 11.35 -23.25 16.84
N THR A 566 11.39 -23.44 18.18
CA THR A 566 12.58 -23.97 18.89
C THR A 566 12.27 -25.09 19.90
N ASP A 567 11.05 -25.64 19.95
CA ASP A 567 10.82 -26.95 20.58
C ASP A 567 10.90 -28.05 19.50
N LYS A 568 12.14 -28.34 19.10
CA LYS A 568 12.53 -29.63 18.51
C LYS A 568 13.84 -30.10 19.15
N THR A 569 13.94 -29.95 20.47
CA THR A 569 14.85 -30.72 21.32
C THR A 569 14.04 -31.18 22.53
N GLY A 570 13.11 -32.09 22.26
CA GLY A 570 12.41 -32.91 23.24
C GLY A 570 12.66 -34.36 22.86
N ASN A 571 13.86 -34.82 23.23
CA ASN A 571 14.37 -36.19 23.44
C ASN A 571 15.87 -36.19 23.17
#